data_AF-A0A6P8Z486-F1
#
_entry.id   AF-A0A6P8Z486-F1
#
_cell.length_a   1.000
_cell.length_b   1.000
_cell.length_c   1.000
_cell.angle_alpha   90.00
_cell.angle_beta   90.00
_cell.angle_gamma   90.00
#
_symmetry.space_group_name_H-M   'P 1'
#
loop_
_entity.id
_entity.type
_entity.pdbx_description
1 polymer ?
#
loop_
_entity_poly.entity_id
_entity_poly.type
_entity_poly.pdbx_seq_one_letter_code
_entity_poly.pdbx_strand_id
1 'polypeptide(L)'
;MKPSVPLLVAATLTLLWSAASGDAPTANKCNMVCGRNYDPVCGEDQGVQKTFSNRCMMEYYNCLKGTDFVIVILDECANEEKLPF
;
A
#
# COMPACT_ATOMS: atom_id res chain seq x y z
N MET A 1 -5.27 -24.96 -2.60
CA MET A 1 -5.97 -26.03 -3.35
C MET A 1 -6.07 -25.58 -4.80
N LYS A 2 -5.32 -26.22 -5.70
CA LYS A 2 -5.13 -25.82 -7.10
C LYS A 2 -6.29 -26.40 -7.92
N PRO A 3 -7.07 -25.61 -8.67
CA PRO A 3 -8.19 -26.17 -9.42
C PRO A 3 -7.64 -26.97 -10.60
N SER A 4 -7.99 -28.26 -10.64
CA SER A 4 -7.69 -29.16 -11.74
C SER A 4 -8.56 -28.78 -12.95
N VAL A 5 -8.01 -27.99 -13.87
CA VAL A 5 -8.70 -27.66 -15.13
C VAL A 5 -8.53 -28.83 -16.10
N PRO A 6 -9.62 -29.48 -16.56
CA PRO A 6 -9.53 -30.63 -17.44
C PRO A 6 -9.02 -30.22 -18.83
N LEU A 7 -8.14 -31.05 -19.39
CA LEU A 7 -7.28 -30.81 -20.55
C LEU A 7 -8.00 -30.58 -21.90
N LEU A 8 -9.34 -30.41 -21.92
CA LEU A 8 -10.14 -30.38 -23.15
C LEU A 8 -10.59 -28.97 -23.60
N VAL A 9 -10.33 -27.92 -22.82
CA VAL A 9 -10.73 -26.54 -23.19
C VAL A 9 -9.61 -25.81 -23.97
N ALA A 10 -9.00 -26.49 -24.93
CA ALA A 10 -7.93 -25.92 -25.77
C ALA A 10 -8.38 -25.64 -27.22
N ALA A 11 -9.63 -25.96 -27.61
CA ALA A 11 -10.08 -25.94 -29.01
C ALA A 11 -11.26 -25.00 -29.33
N THR A 12 -11.63 -24.08 -28.42
CA THR A 12 -12.57 -22.98 -28.73
C THR A 12 -11.90 -21.63 -28.49
N LEU A 13 -11.00 -21.27 -29.40
CA LEU A 13 -10.42 -19.93 -29.45
C LEU A 13 -11.54 -18.92 -29.75
N THR A 14 -11.56 -17.83 -28.98
CA THR A 14 -12.29 -16.56 -29.23
C THR A 14 -13.82 -16.63 -29.25
N LEU A 15 -14.45 -16.37 -28.10
CA LEU A 15 -15.65 -15.51 -27.91
C LEU A 15 -16.31 -15.87 -26.56
N LEU A 16 -16.11 -15.04 -25.52
CA LEU A 16 -16.74 -15.10 -24.17
C LEU A 16 -15.88 -15.57 -22.98
N TRP A 17 -14.60 -15.18 -22.92
CA TRP A 17 -14.08 -14.59 -21.67
C TRP A 17 -13.40 -13.28 -22.05
N SER A 18 -14.20 -12.25 -22.25
CA SER A 18 -13.69 -10.89 -22.27
C SER A 18 -13.75 -10.34 -20.86
N ALA A 19 -12.59 -9.86 -20.39
CA ALA A 19 -12.37 -8.97 -19.25
C ALA A 19 -12.74 -9.52 -17.85
N ALA A 20 -11.79 -10.22 -17.22
CA ALA A 20 -11.45 -9.76 -15.88
C ALA A 20 -10.63 -8.50 -16.11
N SER A 21 -11.25 -7.34 -15.88
CA SER A 21 -10.66 -6.02 -15.95
C SER A 21 -9.37 -6.01 -15.13
N GLY A 22 -8.24 -6.19 -15.81
CA GLY A 22 -7.01 -5.60 -15.32
C GLY A 22 -7.22 -4.11 -15.45
N ASP A 23 -7.58 -3.44 -14.36
CA ASP A 23 -7.50 -1.99 -14.29
C ASP A 23 -6.08 -1.62 -14.70
N ALA A 24 -5.92 -1.21 -15.97
CA ALA A 24 -4.72 -0.54 -16.43
C ALA A 24 -4.44 0.55 -15.39
N PRO A 25 -3.20 0.67 -14.88
CA PRO A 25 -2.91 1.66 -13.85
C PRO A 25 -3.18 3.03 -14.45
N THR A 26 -4.34 3.60 -14.14
CA THR A 26 -4.60 5.01 -14.32
C THR A 26 -3.50 5.71 -13.54
N ALA A 27 -2.69 6.46 -14.27
CA ALA A 27 -1.40 6.99 -13.82
C ALA A 27 -1.53 8.11 -12.78
N ASN A 28 -2.41 7.99 -11.77
CA ASN A 28 -2.65 8.96 -10.70
C ASN A 28 -3.27 8.30 -9.46
N LYS A 29 -2.75 7.15 -8.97
CA LYS A 29 -3.36 6.48 -7.80
C LYS A 29 -3.17 7.24 -6.48
N CYS A 30 -2.17 8.12 -6.39
CA CYS A 30 -1.78 8.80 -5.14
C CYS A 30 -1.68 10.31 -5.28
N ASN A 31 -2.70 10.97 -5.83
CA ASN A 31 -2.73 12.43 -5.95
C ASN A 31 -3.22 13.10 -4.66
N MET A 32 -2.45 12.96 -3.57
CA MET A 32 -2.72 13.61 -2.28
C MET A 32 -1.79 14.79 -2.07
N VAL A 33 -2.32 15.88 -1.54
CA VAL A 33 -1.55 17.06 -1.14
C VAL A 33 -1.50 17.10 0.38
N CYS A 34 -0.29 16.95 0.94
CA CYS A 34 -0.07 17.02 2.38
C CYS A 34 0.56 18.35 2.79
N GLY A 35 0.13 18.86 3.94
CA GLY A 35 0.78 19.98 4.61
C GLY A 35 2.19 19.61 5.08
N ARG A 36 2.98 20.64 5.38
CA ARG A 36 4.32 20.52 5.97
C ARG A 36 4.32 20.64 7.50
N ASN A 37 3.15 20.55 8.12
CA ASN A 37 3.00 20.54 9.57
C ASN A 37 3.67 19.30 10.17
N TYR A 38 4.36 19.49 11.29
CA TYR A 38 4.99 18.43 12.04
C TYR A 38 4.09 18.05 13.22
N ASP A 39 3.29 17.01 13.01
CA ASP A 39 2.40 16.40 13.99
C ASP A 39 2.65 14.88 13.95
N PRO A 40 3.78 14.41 14.51
CA PRO A 40 4.32 13.09 14.21
C PRO A 40 3.38 11.97 14.63
N VAL A 41 3.41 10.88 13.87
CA VAL A 41 2.68 9.65 14.17
C VAL A 41 3.57 8.45 13.95
N CYS A 42 3.51 7.48 14.85
CA CYS A 42 4.15 6.19 14.70
C CYS A 42 3.17 5.25 14.01
N GLY A 43 3.50 4.82 12.81
CA GLY A 43 2.78 3.80 12.08
C GLY A 43 3.43 2.43 12.28
N GLU A 44 2.63 1.36 12.29
CA GLU A 44 3.10 -0.01 12.22
C GLU A 44 2.50 -0.72 11.00
N ASP A 45 3.34 -1.41 10.22
CA ASP A 45 2.93 -2.32 9.15
C ASP A 45 3.69 -3.64 9.31
N GLN A 46 2.97 -4.75 9.51
CA GLN A 46 3.55 -6.08 9.70
C GLN A 46 4.64 -6.15 10.79
N GLY A 47 4.46 -5.43 11.90
CA GLY A 47 5.42 -5.37 13.02
C GLY A 47 6.62 -4.44 12.80
N VAL A 48 6.71 -3.77 11.65
CA VAL A 48 7.70 -2.72 11.40
C VAL A 48 7.10 -1.37 11.79
N GLN A 49 7.77 -0.67 12.71
CA GLN A 49 7.37 0.67 13.13
C GLN A 49 8.13 1.74 12.35
N LYS A 50 7.46 2.86 12.06
CA LYS A 50 8.04 4.01 11.38
C LYS A 50 7.35 5.31 11.78
N THR A 51 8.14 6.35 12.06
CA THR A 51 7.61 7.70 12.26
C THR A 51 7.26 8.37 10.93
N PHE A 52 6.10 9.01 10.86
CA PHE A 52 5.68 9.88 9.78
C PHE A 52 5.46 11.30 10.30
N SER A 53 5.87 12.30 9.53
CA SER A 53 5.80 13.72 9.95
C SER A 53 4.38 14.21 10.26
N ASN A 54 3.38 13.57 9.66
CA ASN A 54 1.96 13.69 10.02
C ASN A 54 1.17 12.53 9.41
N ARG A 55 -0.10 12.40 9.82
CA ARG A 55 -1.05 11.40 9.29
C ARG A 55 -1.16 11.40 7.77
N CYS A 56 -1.27 12.57 7.15
CA CYS A 56 -1.40 12.67 5.69
C CYS A 56 -0.20 12.04 4.98
N MET A 57 1.01 12.31 5.47
CA MET A 57 2.23 11.74 4.91
C MET A 57 2.30 10.21 5.06
N MET A 58 1.71 9.65 6.12
CA MET A 58 1.57 8.19 6.28
C MET A 58 0.64 7.60 5.23
N GLU A 59 -0.55 8.18 5.06
CA GLU A 59 -1.53 7.74 4.06
C GLU A 59 -0.98 7.85 2.63
N TYR A 60 -0.27 8.94 2.34
CA TYR A 60 0.43 9.13 1.09
C TYR A 60 1.50 8.06 0.86
N TYR A 61 2.27 7.73 1.89
CA TYR A 61 3.27 6.67 1.83
C TYR A 61 2.63 5.31 1.55
N ASN A 62 1.55 4.96 2.26
CA ASN A 62 0.79 3.73 2.03
C ASN A 62 0.33 3.61 0.59
N CYS A 63 -0.26 4.68 0.05
CA CYS A 63 -0.68 4.69 -1.34
C CYS A 63 0.50 4.48 -2.31
N LEU A 64 1.59 5.23 -2.14
CA LEU A 64 2.72 5.18 -3.06
C LEU A 64 3.48 3.85 -3.01
N LYS A 65 3.55 3.23 -1.84
CA LYS A 65 4.37 2.03 -1.60
C LYS A 65 3.57 0.74 -1.58
N GLY A 66 2.24 0.82 -1.54
CA GLY A 66 1.38 -0.33 -1.34
C GLY A 66 1.58 -0.97 0.04
N THR A 67 1.90 -0.16 1.05
CA THR A 67 2.03 -0.56 2.45
C THR A 67 0.74 -0.27 3.21
N ASP A 68 0.59 -0.82 4.40
CA ASP A 68 -0.61 -0.64 5.24
C ASP A 68 -0.26 -0.17 6.65
N PHE A 69 0.57 0.87 6.76
CA PHE A 69 0.91 1.46 8.06
C PHE A 69 -0.34 1.99 8.75
N VAL A 70 -0.62 1.49 9.95
CA VAL A 70 -1.67 1.98 10.84
C VAL A 70 -1.05 2.72 12.01
N ILE A 71 -1.67 3.82 12.43
CA ILE A 71 -1.14 4.61 13.55
C ILE A 71 -1.32 3.83 14.84
N VAL A 72 -0.21 3.61 15.54
CA VAL A 72 -0.16 2.98 16.86
C VAL A 72 0.09 4.01 17.98
N ILE A 73 0.81 5.10 17.67
CA ILE A 73 1.10 6.18 18.63
C ILE A 73 0.91 7.54 17.92
N LEU A 74 0.25 8.49 18.58
CA LEU A 74 0.10 9.89 18.12
C LEU A 74 1.34 10.74 18.50
N ASP A 75 2.52 10.17 18.26
CA ASP A 75 3.84 10.75 18.47
C ASP A 75 4.85 9.92 17.65
N GLU A 76 6.13 10.25 17.69
CA GLU A 76 7.21 9.46 17.08
C GLU A 76 7.31 8.04 17.67
N CYS A 77 7.87 7.09 16.90
CA CYS A 77 8.16 5.76 17.42
C CYS A 77 9.31 5.81 18.45
N ALA A 78 9.15 5.15 19.60
CA ALA A 78 10.11 5.20 20.70
C ALA A 78 11.46 4.50 20.39
N ASN A 79 11.46 3.61 19.40
CA ASN A 79 12.59 2.77 18.99
C ASN A 79 13.32 3.30 17.76
N GLU A 80 13.09 4.55 17.35
CA GLU A 80 14.00 5.21 16.42
C GLU A 80 15.28 5.50 17.18
N GLU A 81 16.28 4.63 17.04
CA GLU A 81 17.63 4.80 17.53
C GLU A 81 18.19 6.08 16.90
N LYS A 82 17.85 7.23 17.53
CA LYS A 82 18.28 8.57 17.15
C LYS A 82 19.79 8.55 17.27
N LEU A 83 20.45 8.29 16.14
CA LEU A 83 21.90 8.29 16.05
C LEU A 83 22.41 9.60 16.67
N PRO A 84 23.26 9.54 17.71
CA PRO A 84 23.87 10.73 18.24
C PRO A 84 24.77 11.34 17.16
N PHE A 85 24.59 12.63 16.92
CA PHE A 85 25.44 13.43 16.03
C PHE A 85 26.91 13.40 16.47
#